data_AF-A0A224Y382-F1
#
_entry.id   AF-A0A224Y382-F1
#
_cell.length_a   1.000
_cell.length_b   1.000
_cell.length_c   1.000
_cell.angle_alpha   90.00
_cell.angle_beta   90.00
_cell.angle_gamma   90.00
#
_symmetry.space_group_name_H-M   'P 1'
#
loop_
_entity.id
_entity.type
_entity.pdbx_description
1 polymer ?
#
loop_
_entity_poly.entity_id
_entity_poly.type
_entity_poly.pdbx_seq_one_letter_code
_entity_poly.pdbx_strand_id
1 'polypeptide(L)'
;MSLKVAIVCLLVVSTVSAGVLPLATTTFVRTPSLDSAIVRSERLGGNFAYSTVEGHAYAAVSPVVHSVATPVAVSYAAHPVVLPHAAVAAPLVHTNVLF
;
A
#
# COMPACT_ATOMS: atom_id res chain seq x y z
N MET A 1 -0.88 22.44 37.81
CA MET A 1 -0.93 22.25 36.35
C MET A 1 -2.16 22.99 35.83
N SER A 2 -1.98 23.99 34.97
CA SER A 2 -3.06 24.90 34.57
C SER A 2 -4.08 24.20 33.68
N LEU A 3 -5.39 24.48 33.83
CA LEU A 3 -6.49 23.84 33.08
C LEU A 3 -6.26 23.82 31.55
N LYS A 4 -5.64 24.89 31.02
CA LYS A 4 -5.27 25.02 29.60
C LYS A 4 -4.27 23.95 29.15
N VAL A 5 -3.31 23.59 30.00
CA VAL A 5 -2.29 22.56 29.71
C VAL A 5 -2.94 21.17 29.67
N ALA A 6 -3.89 20.90 30.57
CA ALA A 6 -4.62 19.63 30.57
C ALA A 6 -5.47 19.44 29.30
N ILE A 7 -6.14 20.49 28.82
CA ILE A 7 -6.95 20.45 27.60
C ILE A 7 -6.07 20.17 26.37
N VAL A 8 -4.91 20.82 26.26
CA VAL A 8 -3.98 20.60 25.14
C VAL A 8 -3.46 19.16 25.12
N CYS A 9 -3.09 18.61 26.29
CA CYS A 9 -2.65 17.21 26.37
C CYS A 9 -3.75 16.22 25.94
N LEU A 10 -4.99 16.42 26.39
CA LEU A 10 -6.12 15.57 26.02
C LEU A 10 -6.41 15.59 24.51
N LEU A 11 -6.25 16.74 23.87
CA LEU A 11 -6.50 16.93 22.43
C LEU A 11 -5.40 16.26 21.57
N VAL A 12 -4.15 16.29 22.04
CA VAL A 12 -3.05 15.57 21.38
C VAL A 12 -3.22 14.05 21.52
N VAL A 13 -3.65 13.56 22.69
CA VAL A 13 -3.91 12.13 22.90
C VAL A 13 -5.06 11.61 22.02
N SER A 14 -6.13 12.38 21.84
CA SER A 14 -7.28 11.96 21.03
C SER A 14 -6.96 11.87 19.53
N THR A 15 -6.15 12.81 19.01
CA THR A 15 -5.73 12.82 17.59
C THR A 15 -4.77 11.68 17.26
N VAL A 16 -3.88 11.31 18.19
CA VAL A 16 -3.01 10.13 18.05
C VAL A 16 -3.84 8.83 18.05
N SER A 17 -4.87 8.73 18.90
CA SER A 17 -5.75 7.55 18.91
C SER A 17 -6.60 7.41 17.65
N ALA A 18 -6.98 8.51 17.00
CA ALA A 18 -7.75 8.51 15.76
C ALA A 18 -6.89 8.19 14.52
N GLY A 19 -5.60 8.52 14.55
CA GLY A 19 -4.65 8.28 13.45
C GLY A 19 -4.26 6.81 13.24
N VAL A 20 -4.55 5.92 14.20
CA VAL A 20 -4.23 4.48 14.09
C VAL A 20 -5.32 3.68 13.34
N LEU A 21 -6.45 4.33 12.97
CA LEU A 21 -7.70 3.60 12.68
C LEU A 21 -8.04 3.22 11.22
N PRO A 22 -7.27 3.49 10.14
CA PRO A 22 -7.63 2.91 8.84
C PRO A 22 -6.68 1.83 8.30
N LEU A 23 -5.67 1.36 9.05
CA LEU A 23 -4.65 0.48 8.45
C LEU A 23 -4.97 -1.02 8.43
N ALA A 24 -5.91 -1.52 9.23
CA ALA A 24 -6.39 -2.90 9.15
C ALA A 24 -7.53 -3.10 10.16
N THR A 25 -8.68 -2.46 9.95
CA THR A 25 -9.84 -2.75 10.81
C THR A 25 -10.31 -4.17 10.53
N THR A 26 -10.14 -5.07 11.51
CA THR A 26 -10.74 -6.40 11.46
C THR A 26 -12.24 -6.27 11.29
N THR A 27 -12.78 -6.84 10.21
CA THR A 27 -14.23 -6.87 9.95
C THR A 27 -14.74 -8.29 10.10
N PHE A 28 -15.97 -8.45 10.56
CA PHE A 28 -16.61 -9.76 10.64
C PHE A 28 -17.46 -9.98 9.38
N VAL A 29 -17.15 -11.02 8.63
CA VAL A 29 -17.88 -11.41 7.42
C VAL A 29 -18.56 -12.75 7.65
N ARG A 30 -19.72 -12.97 7.03
CA ARG A 30 -20.42 -14.25 7.07
C ARG A 30 -19.52 -15.39 6.60
N THR A 31 -19.59 -16.51 7.31
CA THR A 31 -18.86 -17.72 6.92
C THR A 31 -19.82 -18.90 6.86
N PRO A 32 -20.63 -19.00 5.78
CA PRO A 32 -21.68 -20.03 5.67
C PRO A 32 -21.17 -21.46 5.76
N SER A 33 -19.91 -21.71 5.42
CA SER A 33 -19.28 -23.02 5.54
C SER A 33 -19.14 -23.51 6.99
N LEU A 34 -19.27 -22.62 7.97
CA LEU A 34 -19.23 -22.92 9.40
C LEU A 34 -20.61 -22.76 10.07
N ASP A 35 -21.65 -22.45 9.30
CA ASP A 35 -23.01 -22.37 9.82
C ASP A 35 -23.47 -23.76 10.26
N SER A 36 -24.17 -23.82 11.39
CA SER A 36 -24.73 -25.07 11.92
C SER A 36 -26.19 -24.87 12.29
N ALA A 37 -26.95 -25.96 12.29
CA ALA A 37 -28.33 -25.95 12.75
C ALA A 37 -28.66 -27.26 13.47
N ILE A 38 -29.49 -27.16 14.52
CA ILE A 38 -30.03 -28.31 15.22
C ILE A 38 -31.54 -28.34 14.97
N VAL A 39 -32.00 -29.44 14.41
CA VAL A 39 -33.44 -29.70 14.17
C VAL A 39 -33.88 -30.81 15.11
N ARG A 40 -34.92 -30.53 15.91
CA ARG A 40 -35.51 -31.48 16.85
C ARG A 40 -36.98 -31.72 16.52
N SER A 41 -37.41 -32.94 16.77
CA SER A 41 -38.81 -33.33 16.70
C SER A 41 -39.14 -34.19 17.89
N GLU A 42 -40.22 -33.89 18.59
CA GLU A 42 -40.68 -34.61 19.77
C GLU A 42 -42.18 -34.90 19.67
N ARG A 43 -42.64 -35.93 20.39
CA ARG A 43 -44.07 -36.24 20.51
C ARG A 43 -44.58 -35.64 21.81
N LEU A 44 -45.41 -34.62 21.71
CA LEU A 44 -45.98 -33.92 22.87
C LEU A 44 -47.50 -34.09 22.85
N GLY A 45 -48.05 -34.75 23.87
CA GLY A 45 -49.50 -34.90 24.04
C GLY A 45 -50.24 -35.58 22.88
N GLY A 46 -49.55 -36.41 22.09
CA GLY A 46 -50.12 -37.07 20.90
C GLY A 46 -49.86 -36.35 19.57
N ASN A 47 -49.31 -35.14 19.59
CA ASN A 47 -48.95 -34.37 18.40
C ASN A 47 -47.43 -34.38 18.14
N PHE A 48 -46.98 -34.01 16.94
CA PHE A 48 -45.57 -33.79 16.63
C PHE A 48 -45.19 -32.32 16.86
N ALA A 49 -44.24 -32.08 17.75
CA ALA A 49 -43.65 -30.78 18.00
C ALA A 49 -42.29 -30.71 17.30
N TYR A 50 -41.98 -29.54 16.71
CA TYR A 50 -40.73 -29.31 15.99
C TYR A 50 -40.03 -28.06 16.55
N SER A 51 -38.71 -28.09 16.61
CA SER A 51 -37.90 -26.95 17.03
C SER A 51 -36.62 -26.89 16.21
N THR A 52 -36.21 -25.69 15.82
CA THR A 52 -34.97 -25.43 15.10
C THR A 52 -34.16 -24.36 15.84
N VAL A 53 -32.84 -24.57 15.90
CA VAL A 53 -31.89 -23.58 16.41
C VAL A 53 -30.81 -23.41 15.36
N GLU A 54 -30.64 -22.18 14.87
CA GLU A 54 -29.65 -21.84 13.84
C GLU A 54 -28.44 -21.15 14.48
N GLY A 55 -27.25 -21.67 14.19
CA GLY A 55 -25.95 -21.17 14.63
C GLY A 55 -25.20 -20.56 13.45
N HIS A 56 -25.44 -19.28 13.21
CA HIS A 56 -24.78 -18.52 12.17
C HIS A 56 -23.33 -18.15 12.54
N ALA A 57 -22.41 -18.38 11.62
CA ALA A 57 -20.98 -18.16 11.81
C ALA A 57 -20.47 -16.90 11.09
N TYR A 58 -19.51 -16.26 11.75
CA TYR A 58 -18.79 -15.09 11.26
C TYR A 58 -17.30 -15.28 11.50
N ALA A 59 -16.48 -14.96 10.49
CA ALA A 59 -15.03 -14.97 10.61
C ALA A 59 -14.49 -13.53 10.59
N ALA A 60 -13.44 -13.32 11.36
CA ALA A 60 -12.66 -12.10 11.36
C ALA A 60 -11.79 -12.04 10.10
N VAL A 61 -11.89 -10.95 9.35
CA VAL A 61 -11.09 -10.64 8.17
C VAL A 61 -10.29 -9.37 8.47
N SER A 62 -8.97 -9.51 8.55
CA SER A 62 -8.04 -8.40 8.75
C SER A 62 -7.20 -8.23 7.47
N PRO A 63 -7.42 -7.15 6.69
CA PRO A 63 -6.64 -6.93 5.48
C PRO A 63 -5.21 -6.55 5.84
N VAL A 64 -4.22 -7.09 5.12
CA VAL A 64 -2.81 -6.71 5.28
C VAL A 64 -2.47 -5.63 4.26
N VAL A 65 -2.10 -4.44 4.74
CA VAL A 65 -1.68 -3.31 3.89
C VAL A 65 -0.16 -3.33 3.74
N HIS A 66 0.33 -3.50 2.51
CA HIS A 66 1.76 -3.41 2.18
C HIS A 66 2.01 -2.24 1.22
N SER A 67 3.01 -1.41 1.53
CA SER A 67 3.51 -0.39 0.60
C SER A 67 4.55 -1.00 -0.34
N VAL A 68 4.30 -0.95 -1.65
CA VAL A 68 5.29 -1.33 -2.67
C VAL A 68 5.98 -0.07 -3.17
N ALA A 69 7.30 0.04 -2.97
CA ALA A 69 8.09 1.14 -3.51
C ALA A 69 8.36 0.90 -5.01
N THR A 70 7.92 1.81 -5.87
CA THR A 70 8.22 1.78 -7.30
C THR A 70 9.48 2.60 -7.59
N PRO A 71 10.43 2.08 -8.39
CA PRO A 71 11.63 2.83 -8.74
C PRO A 71 11.28 4.03 -9.64
N VAL A 72 11.89 5.18 -9.36
CA VAL A 72 11.78 6.40 -10.19
C VAL A 72 12.89 6.40 -11.24
N ALA A 73 12.53 6.56 -12.51
CA ALA A 73 13.51 6.68 -13.60
C ALA A 73 14.24 8.03 -13.55
N VAL A 74 15.56 8.01 -13.76
CA VAL A 74 16.41 9.21 -13.85
C VAL A 74 16.94 9.31 -15.28
N SER A 75 16.76 10.47 -15.91
CA SER A 75 17.30 10.76 -17.24
C SER A 75 18.58 11.57 -17.14
N TYR A 76 19.64 11.11 -17.82
CA TYR A 76 20.92 11.83 -17.93
C TYR A 76 21.04 12.45 -19.32
N ALA A 77 21.48 13.70 -19.41
CA ALA A 77 21.83 14.36 -20.67
C ALA A 77 23.35 14.45 -20.80
N ALA A 78 23.91 13.83 -21.84
CA ALA A 78 25.32 13.97 -22.17
C ALA A 78 25.53 15.29 -22.93
N HIS A 79 26.45 16.13 -22.44
CA HIS A 79 26.88 17.31 -23.19
C HIS A 79 28.09 16.94 -24.07
N PRO A 80 28.05 17.18 -25.39
CA PRO A 80 29.19 16.92 -26.25
C PRO A 80 30.35 17.85 -25.88
N VAL A 81 31.56 17.30 -25.80
CA VAL A 81 32.81 18.04 -25.69
C VAL A 81 33.31 18.29 -27.11
N VAL A 82 33.39 19.56 -27.53
CA VAL A 82 33.96 19.92 -28.83
C VAL A 82 35.47 19.99 -28.70
N LEU A 83 36.18 19.08 -29.37
CA LEU A 83 37.64 19.10 -29.47
C LEU A 83 38.05 20.03 -30.62
N PRO A 84 39.06 20.90 -30.45
CA PRO A 84 39.57 21.73 -31.54
C PRO A 84 40.23 20.85 -32.62
N HIS A 85 39.87 21.10 -33.88
CA HIS A 85 40.42 20.37 -35.03
C HIS A 85 41.87 20.82 -35.30
N ALA A 86 42.76 19.86 -35.57
CA ALA A 86 44.15 20.15 -35.94
C ALA A 86 44.22 20.86 -37.31
N ALA A 87 45.00 21.93 -37.40
CA ALA A 87 45.25 22.63 -38.65
C ALA A 87 46.00 21.72 -39.63
N VAL A 88 45.48 21.56 -40.85
CA VAL A 88 46.15 20.86 -41.94
C VAL A 88 47.27 21.76 -42.48
N ALA A 89 48.51 21.25 -42.51
CA ALA A 89 49.66 21.96 -43.08
C ALA A 89 49.53 22.05 -44.61
N ALA A 90 49.76 23.25 -45.16
CA ALA A 90 49.74 23.49 -46.61
C ALA A 90 50.94 22.82 -47.31
N PRO A 91 50.78 22.31 -48.54
CA PRO A 91 51.87 21.64 -49.25
C PRO A 91 52.96 22.62 -49.69
N LEU A 92 54.22 22.21 -49.48
CA LEU A 92 55.43 22.96 -49.84
C LEU A 92 55.69 22.85 -51.34
N VAL A 93 55.65 23.98 -52.06
CA VAL A 93 56.00 24.04 -53.50
C VAL A 93 57.50 24.34 -53.63
N HIS A 94 58.24 23.44 -54.29
CA HIS A 94 59.65 23.62 -54.60
C HIS A 94 59.79 24.38 -55.94
N THR A 95 60.28 25.62 -55.92
CA THR A 95 60.67 26.33 -57.15
C THR A 95 62.18 26.24 -57.34
N ASN A 96 62.61 25.48 -58.34
CA ASN A 96 64.00 25.35 -58.74
C ASN A 96 64.46 26.61 -59.49
N VAL A 97 65.48 27.30 -59.00
CA VAL A 97 66.08 28.46 -59.68
C VAL A 97 67.42 28.00 -60.26
N LEU A 98 67.47 27.88 -61.58
CA LEU A 98 68.67 27.55 -62.34
C LEU A 98 69.60 28.77 -62.41
N PHE A 99 70.89 28.54 -62.12
CA PHE A 99 72.01 29.39 -62.52
C PHE A 99 72.92 28.56 -63.44
#